data_AF-A0A7L1U4E4-F1
#
_entry.id   AF-A0A7L1U4E4-F1
#
_cell.length_a   1.000
_cell.length_b   1.000
_cell.length_c   1.000
_cell.angle_alpha   90.00
_cell.angle_beta   90.00
_cell.angle_gamma   90.00
#
_symmetry.space_group_name_H-M   'P 1'
#
loop_
_entity.id
_entity.type
_entity.pdbx_description
1 polymer ?
#
loop_
_entity_poly.entity_id
_entity_poly.type
_entity_poly.pdbx_seq_one_letter_code
_entity_poly.pdbx_strand_id
1 'polypeptide(L)'
;HSSTEQAIVERANRTLKDYLARQKQDGDNDISSHLNKVLFTLNYLSLSEDREEPAVVIHHTTLKEGRPQAIPGLYVYHRNMRTGVWEGP
;
A
#
# COMPACT_ATOMS: atom_id res chain seq x y z
N HIS A 1 -14.74 -17.69 -1.99
CA HIS A 1 -13.85 -16.53 -1.97
C HIS A 1 -14.12 -15.74 -0.71
N SER A 2 -13.12 -15.62 0.17
CA SER A 2 -13.26 -14.89 1.44
C SER A 2 -12.82 -13.44 1.22
N SER A 3 -13.63 -12.45 1.61
CA SER A 3 -13.30 -11.03 1.48
C SER A 3 -12.00 -10.65 2.20
N THR A 4 -11.63 -11.39 3.24
CA THR A 4 -10.38 -11.20 3.99
C THR A 4 -9.12 -11.38 3.12
N GLU A 5 -9.16 -12.25 2.11
CA GLU A 5 -8.03 -12.49 1.20
C GLU A 5 -7.73 -11.29 0.30
N GLN A 6 -8.70 -10.39 0.14
CA GLN A 6 -8.60 -9.19 -0.69
C GLN A 6 -8.65 -7.89 0.11
N ALA A 7 -8.52 -7.97 1.45
CA ALA A 7 -8.64 -6.81 2.33
C ALA A 7 -7.70 -5.65 1.97
N ILE A 8 -6.51 -5.95 1.44
CA ILE A 8 -5.55 -4.93 0.95
C ILE A 8 -6.12 -4.19 -0.25
N VAL A 9 -6.67 -4.91 -1.24
CA VAL A 9 -7.27 -4.33 -2.45
C VAL A 9 -8.54 -3.55 -2.09
N GLU A 10 -9.36 -4.09 -1.18
CA GLU A 10 -10.55 -3.40 -0.68
C GLU A 10 -10.20 -2.09 0.04
N ARG A 11 -9.13 -2.08 0.87
CA ARG A 11 -8.62 -0.86 1.49
C ARG A 11 -8.15 0.15 0.43
N ALA A 12 -7.38 -0.29 -0.56
CA ALA A 12 -6.92 0.57 -1.65
C ALA A 12 -8.10 1.18 -2.44
N ASN A 13 -9.15 0.38 -2.71
CA ASN A 13 -10.35 0.85 -3.39
C ASN A 13 -11.12 1.89 -2.58
N ARG A 14 -11.17 1.77 -1.25
CA ARG A 14 -11.76 2.81 -0.39
C ARG A 14 -10.98 4.12 -0.51
N THR A 15 -9.66 4.07 -0.39
CA THR A 15 -8.81 5.26 -0.55
C THR A 15 -8.96 5.89 -1.93
N LEU A 16 -9.02 5.09 -2.99
CA LEU A 16 -9.24 5.59 -4.36
C LEU A 16 -10.57 6.34 -4.49
N LYS A 17 -11.67 5.77 -3.95
CA LYS A 17 -12.99 6.41 -3.96
C LYS A 17 -13.00 7.72 -3.18
N ASP A 18 -12.33 7.77 -2.03
CA ASP A 18 -12.22 8.99 -1.23
C ASP A 18 -11.50 10.11 -1.99
N TYR A 19 -10.42 9.79 -2.71
CA TYR A 19 -9.71 10.77 -3.54
C TYR A 19 -10.53 11.22 -4.75
N LEU A 20 -11.21 10.29 -5.44
CA LEU A 20 -12.12 10.61 -6.55
C LEU A 20 -13.27 11.53 -6.11
N ALA A 21 -13.76 11.39 -4.87
CA ALA A 21 -14.80 12.26 -4.33
C ALA A 21 -14.26 13.65 -3.93
N ARG A 22 -13.00 13.75 -3.49
CA ARG A 22 -12.36 14.98 -3.03
C ARG A 22 -11.82 15.84 -4.17
N GLN A 23 -11.26 15.20 -5.20
CA GLN A 23 -10.73 15.90 -6.36
C GLN A 23 -11.90 16.34 -7.26
N LYS A 24 -12.08 17.65 -7.42
CA LYS A 24 -13.13 18.18 -8.29
C LYS A 24 -12.80 17.81 -9.75
N GLN A 25 -13.80 17.39 -10.51
CA GLN A 25 -13.69 17.33 -11.96
C GLN A 25 -13.63 18.77 -12.49
N ASP A 26 -12.44 19.20 -12.92
CA ASP A 26 -12.23 20.51 -13.52
C ASP A 26 -12.84 20.56 -14.92
N GLY A 27 -14.17 20.69 -15.04
CA GLY A 27 -14.91 20.95 -16.30
C GLY A 27 -14.78 19.90 -17.42
N ASP A 28 -13.81 19.00 -17.31
CA ASP A 28 -13.44 17.96 -18.24
C ASP A 28 -14.13 16.69 -17.78
N ASN A 29 -15.19 16.32 -18.51
CA ASN A 29 -16.09 15.22 -18.17
C ASN A 29 -15.47 13.84 -18.49
N ASP A 30 -14.19 13.78 -18.85
CA ASP A 30 -13.50 12.51 -19.07
C ASP A 30 -13.14 11.84 -17.74
N ILE A 31 -13.86 10.75 -17.46
CA ILE A 31 -13.66 9.89 -16.30
C ILE A 31 -12.24 9.30 -16.31
N SER A 32 -11.66 9.03 -17.48
CA SER A 32 -10.32 8.42 -17.61
C SER A 32 -9.24 9.42 -17.19
N SER A 33 -9.30 10.65 -17.70
CA SER A 33 -8.46 11.78 -17.30
C SER A 33 -8.53 12.02 -15.79
N HIS A 34 -9.75 12.02 -15.22
CA HIS A 34 -9.92 12.21 -13.79
C HIS A 34 -9.30 11.06 -12.97
N LEU A 35 -9.55 9.81 -13.35
CA LEU A 35 -8.97 8.65 -12.69
C LEU A 35 -7.43 8.67 -12.76
N ASN A 36 -6.86 9.00 -13.91
CA ASN A 36 -5.41 9.09 -14.09
C ASN A 36 -4.79 10.16 -13.19
N LYS A 37 -5.43 11.32 -13.03
CA LYS A 37 -4.97 12.38 -12.11
C LYS A 37 -4.98 11.93 -10.65
N VAL A 38 -6.02 11.21 -10.23
CA VAL A 38 -6.11 10.64 -8.88
C VAL A 38 -5.03 9.58 -8.68
N LEU A 39 -4.86 8.66 -9.63
CA LEU A 39 -3.83 7.63 -9.56
C LEU A 39 -2.42 8.23 -9.55
N PHE A 40 -2.18 9.29 -10.32
CA PHE A 40 -0.93 10.03 -10.29
C PHE A 40 -0.68 10.60 -8.91
N THR A 41 -1.67 11.30 -8.33
CA THR A 41 -1.57 11.85 -6.98
C THR A 41 -1.24 10.76 -5.96
N LEU A 42 -2.01 9.66 -5.94
CA LEU A 42 -1.83 8.57 -4.99
C LEU A 42 -0.46 7.88 -5.08
N ASN A 43 0.06 7.69 -6.30
CA ASN A 43 1.29 6.91 -6.49
C ASN A 43 2.56 7.76 -6.47
N TYR A 44 2.49 9.03 -6.86
CA TYR A 44 3.65 9.89 -7.08
C TYR A 44 3.76 11.05 -6.09
N LEU A 45 2.64 11.53 -5.53
CA LEU A 45 2.61 12.76 -4.72
C LEU A 45 2.21 12.51 -3.27
N SER A 46 1.38 11.50 -3.02
CA SER A 46 0.90 11.16 -1.69
C SER A 46 1.91 10.28 -0.96
N LEU A 47 2.23 10.67 0.27
CA LEU A 47 2.90 9.83 1.25
C LEU A 47 1.84 9.10 2.08
N SER A 48 2.06 7.82 2.36
CA SER A 48 1.25 7.11 3.35
C SER A 48 1.66 7.57 4.74
N GLU A 49 0.75 7.54 5.73
CA GLU A 49 0.96 8.15 7.06
C GLU A 49 2.29 7.78 7.73
N ASP A 50 2.79 6.55 7.52
CA ASP A 50 4.04 6.06 8.12
C ASP A 50 5.19 5.92 7.11
N ARG A 51 5.04 6.43 5.88
CA ARG A 51 6.04 6.27 4.82
C ARG A 51 6.64 7.60 4.42
N GLU A 52 7.96 7.64 4.40
CA GLU A 52 8.73 8.81 3.96
C GLU A 52 8.80 8.94 2.43
N GLU A 53 8.53 7.83 1.72
CA GLU A 53 8.63 7.77 0.26
C GLU A 53 7.27 7.47 -0.42
N PRO A 54 7.02 8.01 -1.62
CA PRO A 54 5.81 7.72 -2.38
C PRO A 54 5.83 6.28 -2.93
N ALA A 55 4.65 5.75 -3.25
CA ALA A 55 4.48 4.35 -3.66
C ALA A 55 5.33 3.98 -4.89
N VAL A 56 5.51 4.91 -5.83
CA VAL A 56 6.35 4.70 -7.02
C VAL A 56 7.81 4.41 -6.68
N VAL A 57 8.40 5.14 -5.73
CA VAL A 57 9.80 4.96 -5.33
C VAL A 57 9.95 3.59 -4.68
N ILE A 58 9.09 3.28 -3.70
CA ILE A 58 9.09 1.99 -2.99
C ILE A 58 8.92 0.83 -3.95
N HIS A 59 8.02 0.94 -4.93
CA HIS A 59 7.79 -0.08 -5.94
C HIS A 59 9.05 -0.32 -6.79
N HIS A 60 9.67 0.74 -7.30
CA HIS A 60 10.88 0.62 -8.10
C HIS A 60 12.07 0.09 -7.31
N THR A 61 12.26 0.52 -6.06
CA THR A 61 13.31 0.00 -5.16
C THR A 61 13.10 -1.49 -4.93
N THR A 62 11.89 -1.92 -4.62
CA THR A 62 11.53 -3.34 -4.46
C THR A 62 11.80 -4.17 -5.72
N LEU A 63 11.58 -3.61 -6.91
CA LEU A 63 11.88 -4.29 -8.17
C LEU A 63 13.39 -4.37 -8.45
N LYS A 64 14.15 -3.32 -8.14
CA LYS A 64 15.59 -3.23 -8.40
C LYS A 64 16.41 -4.07 -7.41
N GLU A 65 16.08 -3.97 -6.13
CA GLU A 65 16.84 -4.57 -5.03
C GLU A 65 16.27 -5.94 -4.62
N GLY A 66 15.10 -6.29 -5.15
CA GLY A 66 14.33 -7.44 -4.73
C GLY A 66 13.46 -7.13 -3.52
N ARG A 67 12.58 -8.08 -3.16
CA ARG A 67 11.78 -7.94 -1.95
C ARG A 67 12.72 -7.85 -0.74
N PRO A 68 12.42 -7.00 0.25
CA PRO A 68 13.21 -6.93 1.48
C PRO A 68 13.38 -8.33 2.03
N GLN A 69 14.63 -8.80 2.08
CA GLN A 69 14.94 -10.06 2.73
C GLN A 69 15.01 -9.83 4.24
N ALA A 70 14.90 -10.91 5.01
CA ALA A 70 15.12 -10.85 6.44
C ALA A 70 16.44 -10.14 6.72
N ILE A 71 16.42 -9.16 7.62
CA ILE A 71 17.61 -8.38 7.98
C ILE A 71 18.62 -9.37 8.60
N PRO A 72 19.82 -9.55 8.02
CA PRO A 72 20.79 -10.51 8.52
C PRO A 72 21.15 -10.21 9.98
N GLY A 73 21.04 -11.22 10.85
CA GLY A 73 21.30 -11.07 12.28
C GLY A 73 20.16 -10.44 13.08
N LEU A 74 19.04 -10.07 12.44
CA LEU A 74 17.83 -9.69 13.15
C LEU A 74 16.98 -10.92 13.41
N TYR A 75 16.75 -11.14 14.69
CA TYR A 75 16.19 -12.34 15.26
C TYR A 75 15.03 -11.91 16.14
N VAL A 76 13.86 -12.49 15.92
CA VAL A 76 12.64 -12.08 16.61
C VAL A 76 12.02 -13.26 17.33
N TYR A 77 11.61 -13.03 18.57
CA TYR A 77 10.70 -13.94 19.24
C TYR A 77 9.32 -13.78 18.61
N HIS A 78 8.69 -14.90 18.28
CA HIS A 78 7.32 -14.91 17.77
C HIS A 78 6.43 -15.73 18.71
N ARG A 79 5.18 -15.30 18.87
CA ARG A 79 4.23 -16.04 19.71
C ARG A 79 3.59 -17.14 18.87
N ASN A 80 3.79 -18.38 19.26
CA ASN A 80 3.13 -19.51 18.63
C ASN A 80 1.63 -19.46 18.97
N MET A 81 0.78 -19.26 17.96
CA MET A 81 -0.66 -19.09 18.17
C MET A 81 -1.37 -20.35 18.69
N ARG A 82 -0.76 -21.54 18.52
CA ARG A 82 -1.34 -22.82 18.96
C ARG A 82 -0.98 -23.14 20.41
N THR A 83 0.27 -22.91 20.81
CA THR A 83 0.75 -23.20 22.16
C THR A 83 0.65 -22.00 23.11
N GLY A 84 0.55 -20.79 22.55
CA GLY A 84 0.52 -19.52 23.28
C GLY A 84 1.88 -19.05 23.79
N VAL A 85 2.94 -19.85 23.58
CA VAL A 85 4.30 -19.62 24.08
C VAL A 85 5.10 -18.77 23.10
N TRP A 86 6.01 -17.95 23.62
CA TRP A 86 6.99 -17.21 22.82
C TRP A 86 8.14 -18.14 22.43
N GLU A 87 8.38 -18.27 21.14
CA GLU A 87 9.40 -19.14 20.55
C GLU A 87 10.40 -18.29 19.76
N GLY A 88 11.69 -18.62 19.87
CA GLY A 88 12.76 -17.98 19.11
C GLY A 88 14.02 -17.62 19.92
N PRO A 89 14.90 -16.79 19.33
CA PRO A 89 14.83 -16.41 17.92
C PRO A 89 15.15 -17.57 16.96
#